data_AF-A0A1S3NPD3-F1
#
_entry.id   AF-A0A1S3NPD3-F1
#
_cell.length_a   1.000
_cell.length_b   1.000
_cell.length_c   1.000
_cell.angle_alpha   90.00
_cell.angle_beta   90.00
_cell.angle_gamma   90.00
#
_symmetry.space_group_name_H-M   'P 1'
#
loop_
_entity.id
_entity.type
_entity.pdbx_description
1 polymer ?
#
loop_
_entity_poly.entity_id
_entity_poly.type
_entity_poly.pdbx_seq_one_letter_code
_entity_poly.pdbx_strand_id
1 'polypeptide(L)'
;MQYVMSGWGTGYTFHCDLVDYSDSPQAVRMAGTCWLYYFSKFIEMFDTIFFVLRKKNGQITFLHVYHHSIMPFTWWFGVRFAAGGQGTFHALLNCVVHVIMYSYYGLSALGPAYQKYLWWKKYLTTIQLIQFVMVTTHIWQYFFMKDCPYQFPIFIYIIGLYGLVFLLLFLNFWYHAYTKGKRLPKVLQAKTWAHPYNKTNGQNNSEITNGNGFHHDKNE
;
A
#
# COMPACT_ATOMS: atom_id res chain seq x y z
N MET A 1 -19.24 5.05 3.39
CA MET A 1 -20.66 5.14 3.81
C MET A 1 -21.35 3.78 3.86
N GLN A 2 -21.56 3.07 2.74
CA GLN A 2 -22.42 1.87 2.71
C GLN A 2 -22.08 0.80 3.77
N TYR A 3 -20.82 0.36 3.90
CA TYR A 3 -20.40 -0.61 4.92
C TYR A 3 -20.76 -0.20 6.36
N VAL A 4 -20.67 1.10 6.69
CA VAL A 4 -21.06 1.64 8.01
C VAL A 4 -22.56 1.44 8.24
N MET A 5 -23.36 1.80 7.23
CA MET A 5 -24.83 1.72 7.26
C MET A 5 -25.39 0.30 7.04
N SER A 6 -24.52 -0.71 6.91
CA SER A 6 -24.89 -2.12 6.70
C SER A 6 -24.50 -3.01 7.89
N GLY A 7 -23.90 -2.47 8.94
CA GLY A 7 -23.48 -3.20 10.14
C GLY A 7 -22.48 -2.42 10.99
N TRP A 8 -21.40 -1.93 10.38
CA TRP A 8 -20.21 -1.38 11.08
C TRP A 8 -20.43 -0.09 11.87
N GLY A 9 -21.57 0.60 11.71
CA GLY A 9 -21.99 1.71 12.57
C GLY A 9 -23.42 1.56 13.08
N THR A 10 -23.99 0.36 13.01
CA THR A 10 -25.42 0.10 13.25
C THR A 10 -25.69 -1.20 14.03
N GLY A 11 -24.67 -1.94 14.47
CA GLY A 11 -24.86 -3.15 15.29
C GLY A 11 -23.65 -4.09 15.40
N TYR A 12 -22.64 -3.98 14.55
CA TYR A 12 -21.43 -4.82 14.64
C TYR A 12 -20.56 -4.44 15.83
N THR A 13 -19.93 -5.45 16.43
CA THR A 13 -19.18 -5.43 17.69
C THR A 13 -17.68 -5.18 17.52
N PHE A 14 -17.14 -5.26 16.29
CA PHE A 14 -15.70 -5.29 16.00
C PHE A 14 -14.99 -6.48 16.66
N HIS A 15 -15.73 -7.57 16.86
CA HIS A 15 -15.27 -8.82 17.46
C HIS A 15 -15.82 -10.02 16.65
N CYS A 16 -16.61 -10.92 17.26
CA CYS A 16 -17.19 -12.07 16.57
C CYS A 16 -18.44 -11.68 15.76
N ASP A 17 -18.28 -10.78 14.78
CA ASP A 17 -19.38 -10.41 13.90
C ASP A 17 -19.62 -11.52 12.87
N LEU A 18 -20.80 -12.12 12.92
CA LEU A 18 -21.22 -13.21 12.03
C LEU A 18 -21.77 -12.68 10.70
N VAL A 19 -21.86 -13.56 9.69
CA VAL A 19 -22.59 -13.23 8.46
C VAL A 19 -24.09 -13.43 8.71
N ASP A 20 -24.91 -12.44 8.39
CA ASP A 20 -26.38 -12.57 8.33
C ASP A 20 -26.78 -13.03 6.91
N TYR A 21 -27.58 -14.10 6.84
CA TYR A 21 -28.09 -14.69 5.59
C TYR A 21 -29.62 -14.55 5.45
N SER A 22 -30.27 -13.77 6.33
CA SER A 22 -31.67 -13.43 6.20
C SER A 22 -31.90 -12.44 5.04
N ASP A 23 -33.13 -12.39 4.52
CA ASP A 23 -33.57 -11.36 3.57
C ASP A 23 -33.81 -9.99 4.26
N SER A 24 -33.14 -9.72 5.39
CA SER A 24 -33.27 -8.44 6.09
C SER A 24 -32.72 -7.29 5.23
N PRO A 25 -33.34 -6.09 5.25
CA PRO A 25 -32.83 -4.94 4.49
C PRO A 25 -31.39 -4.55 4.85
N GLN A 26 -30.87 -4.96 6.00
CA GLN A 26 -29.49 -4.75 6.41
C GLN A 26 -28.54 -5.82 5.83
N ALA A 27 -28.92 -7.11 5.88
CA ALA A 27 -28.14 -8.20 5.31
C ALA A 27 -28.02 -8.09 3.78
N VAL A 28 -29.15 -7.87 3.09
CA VAL A 28 -29.18 -7.68 1.63
C VAL A 28 -28.32 -6.47 1.22
N ARG A 29 -28.33 -5.39 2.02
CA ARG A 29 -27.46 -4.22 1.81
C ARG A 29 -25.98 -4.53 2.06
N MET A 30 -25.65 -5.34 3.06
CA MET A 30 -24.27 -5.79 3.30
C MET A 30 -23.76 -6.64 2.13
N ALA A 31 -24.55 -7.63 1.70
CA ALA A 31 -24.22 -8.49 0.57
C ALA A 31 -24.04 -7.69 -0.74
N GLY A 32 -24.97 -6.77 -1.03
CA GLY A 32 -24.86 -5.85 -2.17
C GLY A 32 -23.64 -4.91 -2.07
N THR A 33 -23.28 -4.46 -0.87
CA THR A 33 -22.05 -3.67 -0.65
C THR A 33 -20.79 -4.49 -0.90
N CYS A 34 -20.78 -5.77 -0.49
CA CYS A 34 -19.69 -6.70 -0.77
C CYS A 34 -19.54 -6.99 -2.27
N TRP A 35 -20.65 -7.16 -2.98
CA TRP A 35 -20.64 -7.31 -4.44
C TRP A 35 -20.11 -6.04 -5.15
N LEU A 36 -20.53 -4.85 -4.72
CA LEU A 36 -20.01 -3.58 -5.27
C LEU A 36 -18.51 -3.40 -5.02
N TYR A 37 -18.00 -3.82 -3.85
CA TYR A 37 -16.56 -3.79 -3.55
C TYR A 37 -15.78 -4.81 -4.39
N TYR A 38 -16.28 -6.03 -4.56
CA TYR A 38 -15.72 -7.02 -5.47
C TYR A 38 -15.65 -6.49 -6.91
N PHE A 39 -16.73 -5.87 -7.40
CA PHE A 39 -16.76 -5.23 -8.72
C PHE A 39 -15.73 -4.10 -8.84
N SER A 40 -15.54 -3.30 -7.77
CA SER A 40 -14.52 -2.23 -7.77
C SER A 40 -13.10 -2.76 -7.98
N LYS A 41 -12.78 -4.00 -7.61
CA LYS A 41 -11.43 -4.58 -7.84
C LYS A 41 -11.12 -4.84 -9.31
N PHE A 42 -12.13 -5.02 -10.16
CA PHE A 42 -11.93 -5.01 -11.61
C PHE A 42 -11.69 -3.59 -12.15
N ILE A 43 -12.39 -2.59 -11.61
CA ILE A 43 -12.17 -1.17 -11.96
C ILE A 43 -10.74 -0.74 -11.57
N GLU A 44 -10.28 -1.08 -10.37
CA GLU A 44 -8.92 -0.81 -9.89
C GLU A 44 -7.84 -1.50 -10.74
N MET A 45 -8.16 -2.60 -11.42
CA MET A 45 -7.21 -3.27 -12.33
C MET A 45 -6.87 -2.39 -13.55
N PHE A 46 -7.78 -1.49 -13.99
CA PHE A 46 -7.51 -0.55 -15.09
C PHE A 46 -6.43 0.48 -14.74
N ASP A 47 -6.18 0.81 -13.47
CA ASP A 47 -5.02 1.66 -13.09
C ASP A 47 -3.70 1.04 -13.56
N THR A 48 -3.59 -0.30 -13.48
CA THR A 48 -2.43 -1.05 -13.98
C THR A 48 -2.29 -0.89 -15.49
N ILE A 49 -3.42 -0.96 -16.23
CA ILE A 49 -3.46 -0.74 -17.68
C ILE A 49 -3.01 0.69 -18.02
N PHE A 50 -3.51 1.71 -17.29
CA PHE A 50 -3.05 3.09 -17.47
C PHE A 50 -1.57 3.30 -17.11
N PHE A 51 -1.02 2.56 -16.14
CA PHE A 51 0.43 2.61 -15.85
C PHE A 51 1.27 1.98 -16.97
N VAL A 52 0.82 0.86 -17.57
CA VAL A 52 1.46 0.24 -18.74
C VAL A 52 1.41 1.18 -19.95
N LEU A 53 0.22 1.67 -20.31
CA LEU A 53 0.02 2.55 -21.47
C LEU A 53 0.83 3.86 -21.36
N ARG A 54 0.96 4.42 -20.15
CA ARG A 54 1.78 5.62 -19.89
C ARG A 54 3.28 5.31 -19.69
N LYS A 55 3.73 4.08 -19.97
CA LYS A 55 5.10 3.56 -19.77
C LYS A 55 5.67 3.82 -18.37
N LYS A 56 4.81 3.90 -17.35
CA LYS A 56 5.19 4.17 -15.95
C LYS A 56 5.55 2.88 -15.20
N ASN A 57 6.35 2.02 -15.82
CA ASN A 57 6.66 0.67 -15.34
C ASN A 57 7.20 0.66 -13.91
N GLY A 58 7.91 1.71 -13.48
CA GLY A 58 8.37 1.85 -12.09
C GLY A 58 7.24 1.90 -11.04
N GLN A 59 5.99 2.23 -11.40
CA GLN A 59 4.84 2.13 -10.50
C GLN A 59 4.33 0.68 -10.38
N ILE A 60 4.54 -0.15 -11.39
CA ILE A 60 4.11 -1.56 -11.45
C ILE A 60 5.13 -2.40 -10.68
N THR A 61 4.95 -2.50 -9.37
CA THR A 61 5.78 -3.37 -8.51
C THR A 61 5.21 -4.77 -8.45
N PHE A 62 6.03 -5.76 -8.02
CA PHE A 62 5.53 -7.09 -7.69
C PHE A 62 4.37 -7.04 -6.69
N LEU A 63 4.49 -6.22 -5.64
CA LEU A 63 3.43 -5.98 -4.65
C LEU A 63 2.12 -5.46 -5.29
N HIS A 64 2.21 -4.54 -6.25
CA HIS A 64 1.04 -4.04 -7.00
C HIS A 64 0.38 -5.17 -7.80
N VAL A 65 1.14 -5.90 -8.62
CA VAL A 65 0.59 -6.97 -9.46
C VAL A 65 0.01 -8.10 -8.62
N TYR A 66 0.74 -8.55 -7.60
CA TYR A 66 0.28 -9.58 -6.66
C TYR A 66 -1.04 -9.20 -5.98
N HIS A 67 -1.14 -7.96 -5.47
CA HIS A 67 -2.36 -7.42 -4.86
C HIS A 67 -3.53 -7.41 -5.86
N HIS A 68 -3.36 -6.78 -7.03
CA HIS A 68 -4.46 -6.64 -7.99
C HIS A 68 -4.86 -7.94 -8.68
N SER A 69 -4.01 -8.97 -8.72
CA SER A 69 -4.39 -10.31 -9.16
C SER A 69 -5.12 -11.12 -8.07
N ILE A 70 -4.62 -11.13 -6.82
CA ILE A 70 -5.15 -12.03 -5.79
C ILE A 70 -6.43 -11.49 -5.13
N MET A 71 -6.60 -10.17 -5.04
CA MET A 71 -7.76 -9.55 -4.41
C MET A 71 -9.09 -9.89 -5.11
N PRO A 72 -9.28 -9.69 -6.43
CA PRO A 72 -10.55 -10.06 -7.07
C PRO A 72 -10.82 -11.57 -7.02
N PHE A 73 -9.81 -12.41 -7.25
CA PHE A 73 -9.96 -13.88 -7.18
C PHE A 73 -10.47 -14.35 -5.81
N THR A 74 -9.90 -13.82 -4.72
CA THR A 74 -10.27 -14.20 -3.35
C THR A 74 -11.60 -13.58 -2.91
N TRP A 75 -11.89 -12.36 -3.35
CA TRP A 75 -13.18 -11.69 -3.10
C TRP A 75 -14.37 -12.37 -3.76
N TRP A 76 -14.17 -13.10 -4.88
CA TRP A 76 -15.26 -13.90 -5.46
C TRP A 76 -15.81 -14.94 -4.46
N PHE A 77 -14.92 -15.65 -3.76
CA PHE A 77 -15.33 -16.60 -2.71
C PHE A 77 -15.97 -15.89 -1.51
N GLY A 78 -15.42 -14.75 -1.09
CA GLY A 78 -16.00 -13.92 -0.03
C GLY A 78 -17.45 -13.52 -0.32
N VAL A 79 -17.71 -12.96 -1.51
CA VAL A 79 -19.08 -12.58 -1.93
C VAL A 79 -19.97 -13.81 -2.17
N ARG A 80 -19.42 -14.91 -2.68
CA ARG A 80 -20.21 -16.12 -2.98
C ARG A 80 -20.66 -16.88 -1.74
N PHE A 81 -19.90 -16.84 -0.64
CA PHE A 81 -20.11 -17.70 0.53
C PHE A 81 -20.26 -16.96 1.87
N ALA A 82 -19.64 -15.79 2.06
CA ALA A 82 -19.55 -15.11 3.36
C ALA A 82 -19.65 -13.58 3.22
N ALA A 83 -20.73 -13.09 2.61
CA ALA A 83 -20.90 -11.69 2.21
C ALA A 83 -21.29 -10.73 3.36
N GLY A 84 -20.63 -10.82 4.51
CA GLY A 84 -20.90 -10.01 5.70
C GLY A 84 -19.95 -10.29 6.87
N GLY A 85 -20.33 -9.85 8.06
CA GLY A 85 -19.62 -10.11 9.31
C GLY A 85 -18.20 -9.54 9.37
N GLN A 86 -17.41 -10.05 10.32
CA GLN A 86 -16.05 -9.63 10.63
C GLN A 86 -15.10 -9.67 9.42
N GLY A 87 -15.34 -10.58 8.47
CA GLY A 87 -14.59 -10.68 7.21
C GLY A 87 -14.64 -9.40 6.35
N THR A 88 -15.66 -8.55 6.51
CA THR A 88 -15.79 -7.30 5.74
C THR A 88 -15.01 -6.11 6.30
N PHE A 89 -14.38 -6.22 7.49
CA PHE A 89 -13.69 -5.09 8.14
C PHE A 89 -12.59 -4.48 7.26
N HIS A 90 -11.83 -5.31 6.57
CA HIS A 90 -10.77 -4.85 5.68
C HIS A 90 -11.30 -4.09 4.45
N ALA A 91 -12.53 -4.36 4.01
CA ALA A 91 -13.18 -3.63 2.91
C ALA A 91 -13.63 -2.24 3.36
N LEU A 92 -14.22 -2.13 4.57
CA LEU A 92 -14.55 -0.84 5.19
C LEU A 92 -13.31 0.06 5.26
N LEU A 93 -12.21 -0.44 5.83
CA LEU A 93 -10.96 0.32 5.95
C LEU A 93 -10.34 0.62 4.58
N ASN A 94 -10.33 -0.34 3.65
CA ASN A 94 -9.79 -0.12 2.31
C ASN A 94 -10.59 0.93 1.54
N CYS A 95 -11.93 0.98 1.65
CA CYS A 95 -12.75 2.05 1.08
C CYS A 95 -12.31 3.43 1.58
N VAL A 96 -12.08 3.60 2.90
CA VAL A 96 -11.64 4.88 3.48
C VAL A 96 -10.27 5.28 2.93
N VAL A 97 -9.31 4.35 2.90
CA VAL A 97 -7.95 4.63 2.39
C VAL A 97 -7.95 4.88 0.87
N HIS A 98 -8.78 4.17 0.10
CA HIS A 98 -8.90 4.37 -1.34
C HIS A 98 -9.48 5.76 -1.67
N VAL A 99 -10.46 6.27 -0.93
CA VAL A 99 -10.94 7.66 -1.09
C VAL A 99 -9.80 8.67 -0.94
N ILE A 100 -8.95 8.52 0.09
CA ILE A 100 -7.82 9.43 0.33
C ILE A 100 -6.74 9.26 -0.78
N MET A 101 -6.45 8.03 -1.18
CA MET A 101 -5.47 7.70 -2.22
C MET A 101 -5.88 8.22 -3.62
N TYR A 102 -7.12 7.97 -4.04
CA TYR A 102 -7.62 8.46 -5.33
C TYR A 102 -7.79 9.98 -5.35
N SER A 103 -8.13 10.61 -4.22
CA SER A 103 -8.11 12.08 -4.10
C SER A 103 -6.70 12.64 -4.36
N TYR A 104 -5.66 12.03 -3.79
CA TYR A 104 -4.27 12.38 -4.09
C TYR A 104 -3.91 12.14 -5.57
N TYR A 105 -4.32 11.00 -6.15
CA TYR A 105 -4.02 10.73 -7.57
C TYR A 105 -4.70 11.73 -8.51
N GLY A 106 -5.96 12.10 -8.25
CA GLY A 106 -6.66 13.18 -8.96
C GLY A 106 -5.91 14.51 -8.87
N LEU A 107 -5.57 14.96 -7.66
CA LEU A 107 -4.76 16.17 -7.45
C LEU A 107 -3.38 16.10 -8.13
N SER A 108 -2.78 14.92 -8.24
CA SER A 108 -1.51 14.71 -8.94
C SER A 108 -1.63 14.74 -10.47
N ALA A 109 -2.84 14.47 -11.00
CA ALA A 109 -3.15 14.49 -12.42
C ALA A 109 -3.34 15.92 -12.96
N LEU A 110 -3.70 16.89 -12.10
CA LEU A 110 -3.78 18.32 -12.41
C LEU A 110 -2.42 18.96 -12.80
N GLY A 111 -1.33 18.18 -12.81
CA GLY A 111 -0.06 18.56 -13.42
C GLY A 111 0.99 19.15 -12.46
N PRO A 112 2.15 19.60 -13.00
CA PRO A 112 3.30 20.00 -12.19
C PRO A 112 3.00 21.15 -11.21
N ALA A 113 2.12 22.08 -11.60
CA ALA A 113 1.71 23.22 -10.79
C ALA A 113 1.03 22.81 -9.46
N TYR A 114 0.30 21.69 -9.45
CA TYR A 114 -0.35 21.15 -8.25
C TYR A 114 0.53 20.14 -7.51
N GLN A 115 1.37 19.38 -8.22
CA GLN A 115 2.28 18.39 -7.62
C GLN A 115 3.24 18.99 -6.58
N LYS A 116 3.56 20.29 -6.63
CA LYS A 116 4.39 20.97 -5.62
C LYS A 116 3.73 21.02 -4.23
N TYR A 117 2.40 21.02 -4.15
CA TYR A 117 1.64 21.01 -2.89
C TYR A 117 1.44 19.60 -2.32
N LEU A 118 1.83 18.54 -3.04
CA LEU A 118 1.67 17.13 -2.65
C LEU A 118 2.79 16.62 -1.72
N TRP A 119 3.25 17.46 -0.79
CA TRP A 119 4.26 17.14 0.22
C TRP A 119 3.84 15.96 1.11
N TRP A 120 2.53 15.83 1.35
CA TRP A 120 1.91 14.84 2.23
C TRP A 120 1.92 13.40 1.69
N LYS A 121 2.56 13.13 0.53
CA LYS A 121 2.71 11.78 -0.06
C LYS A 121 3.21 10.73 0.95
N LYS A 122 4.07 11.09 1.92
CA LYS A 122 4.53 10.15 2.96
C LYS A 122 3.38 9.64 3.83
N TYR A 123 2.46 10.51 4.24
CA TYR A 123 1.36 10.17 5.14
C TYR A 123 0.36 9.21 4.50
N LEU A 124 0.17 9.23 3.18
CA LEU A 124 -0.61 8.21 2.47
C LEU A 124 -0.07 6.80 2.69
N THR A 125 1.23 6.61 2.54
CA THR A 125 1.86 5.31 2.74
C THR A 125 1.88 4.93 4.23
N THR A 126 1.95 5.91 5.14
CA THR A 126 1.71 5.67 6.59
C THR A 126 0.29 5.20 6.86
N ILE A 127 -0.72 5.84 6.27
CA ILE A 127 -2.15 5.46 6.40
C ILE A 127 -2.40 4.07 5.81
N GLN A 128 -1.81 3.75 4.65
CA GLN A 128 -1.84 2.41 4.07
C GLN A 128 -1.20 1.38 5.01
N LEU A 129 -0.05 1.66 5.62
CA LEU A 129 0.59 0.75 6.58
C LEU A 129 -0.29 0.55 7.83
N ILE A 130 -0.87 1.62 8.38
CA ILE A 130 -1.82 1.57 9.50
C ILE A 130 -3.07 0.74 9.12
N GLN A 131 -3.57 0.83 7.89
CA GLN A 131 -4.65 -0.02 7.39
C GLN A 131 -4.31 -1.51 7.50
N PHE A 132 -3.11 -1.93 7.06
CA PHE A 132 -2.68 -3.32 7.15
C PHE A 132 -2.49 -3.77 8.61
N VAL A 133 -1.96 -2.91 9.49
CA VAL A 133 -1.83 -3.21 10.91
C VAL A 133 -3.22 -3.41 11.55
N MET A 134 -4.16 -2.46 11.39
CA MET A 134 -5.51 -2.57 11.96
C MET A 134 -6.27 -3.80 11.44
N VAL A 135 -6.17 -4.10 10.14
CA VAL A 135 -6.78 -5.32 9.55
C VAL A 135 -6.15 -6.59 10.12
N THR A 136 -4.82 -6.63 10.25
CA THR A 136 -4.11 -7.80 10.79
C THR A 136 -4.43 -8.00 12.26
N THR A 137 -4.48 -6.95 13.07
CA THR A 137 -4.90 -7.04 14.48
C THR A 137 -6.34 -7.54 14.58
N HIS A 138 -7.28 -6.99 13.81
CA HIS A 138 -8.69 -7.38 13.85
C HIS A 138 -8.90 -8.85 13.49
N ILE A 139 -8.31 -9.33 12.38
CA ILE A 139 -8.43 -10.74 11.99
C ILE A 139 -7.70 -11.69 12.96
N TRP A 140 -6.67 -11.21 13.66
CA TRP A 140 -5.97 -12.00 14.68
C TRP A 140 -6.79 -12.17 15.96
N GLN A 141 -7.70 -11.25 16.31
CA GLN A 141 -8.57 -11.38 17.49
C GLN A 141 -9.34 -12.71 17.48
N TYR A 142 -9.75 -13.20 16.31
CA TYR A 142 -10.43 -14.49 16.14
C TYR A 142 -9.65 -15.67 16.76
N PHE A 143 -8.33 -15.70 16.64
CA PHE A 143 -7.48 -16.78 17.18
C PHE A 143 -7.43 -16.79 18.72
N PHE A 144 -7.88 -15.72 19.37
CA PHE A 144 -8.00 -15.62 20.83
C PHE A 144 -9.45 -15.75 21.34
N MET A 145 -10.45 -15.75 20.44
CA MET A 145 -11.84 -16.00 20.79
C MET A 145 -12.10 -17.51 20.83
N LYS A 146 -12.49 -18.04 21.99
CA LYS A 146 -12.79 -19.48 22.15
C LYS A 146 -14.15 -19.85 21.53
N ASP A 147 -15.13 -18.96 21.64
CA ASP A 147 -16.54 -19.26 21.41
C ASP A 147 -17.13 -18.41 20.27
N CYS A 148 -16.41 -18.30 19.14
CA CYS A 148 -16.85 -17.55 17.97
C CYS A 148 -17.38 -18.48 16.86
N PRO A 149 -18.72 -18.66 16.70
CA PRO A 149 -19.31 -19.58 15.72
C PRO A 149 -19.36 -18.99 14.31
N TYR A 150 -18.25 -18.41 13.84
CA TYR A 150 -18.16 -17.84 12.49
C TYR A 150 -18.32 -18.93 11.43
N GLN A 151 -19.29 -18.78 10.52
CA GLN A 151 -19.77 -19.89 9.70
C GLN A 151 -18.74 -20.44 8.69
N PHE A 152 -17.70 -19.66 8.38
CA PHE A 152 -16.66 -20.02 7.42
C PHE A 152 -15.25 -19.68 7.96
N PRO A 153 -14.72 -20.43 8.94
CA PRO A 153 -13.42 -20.16 9.56
C PRO A 153 -12.26 -20.19 8.56
N ILE A 154 -12.41 -20.96 7.47
CA ILE A 154 -11.45 -21.01 6.37
C ILE A 154 -11.12 -19.63 5.77
N PHE A 155 -12.10 -18.72 5.66
CA PHE A 155 -11.84 -17.37 5.17
C PHE A 155 -11.06 -16.53 6.18
N ILE A 156 -11.25 -16.74 7.48
CA ILE A 156 -10.50 -16.04 8.53
C ILE A 156 -9.02 -16.44 8.47
N TYR A 157 -8.71 -17.73 8.32
CA TYR A 157 -7.33 -18.20 8.13
C TYR A 157 -6.70 -17.64 6.85
N ILE A 158 -7.44 -17.58 5.74
CA ILE A 158 -6.97 -17.02 4.46
C ILE A 158 -6.69 -15.50 4.59
N ILE A 159 -7.61 -14.73 5.19
CA ILE A 159 -7.43 -13.28 5.41
C ILE A 159 -6.26 -13.02 6.37
N GLY A 160 -6.09 -13.84 7.42
CA GLY A 160 -4.95 -13.77 8.34
C GLY A 160 -3.61 -14.02 7.65
N LEU A 161 -3.52 -15.07 6.83
CA LEU A 161 -2.33 -15.39 6.05
C LEU A 161 -1.97 -14.26 5.06
N TYR A 162 -2.94 -13.75 4.31
CA TYR A 162 -2.71 -12.61 3.42
C TYR A 162 -2.36 -11.33 4.17
N GLY A 163 -2.98 -11.06 5.32
CA GLY A 163 -2.64 -9.94 6.19
C GLY A 163 -1.16 -9.96 6.58
N LEU A 164 -0.65 -11.11 7.03
CA LEU A 164 0.76 -11.31 7.35
C LEU A 164 1.68 -11.13 6.13
N VAL A 165 1.34 -11.72 4.97
CA VAL A 165 2.12 -11.59 3.73
C VAL A 165 2.16 -10.13 3.25
N PHE A 166 1.03 -9.43 3.22
CA PHE A 166 0.99 -8.02 2.84
C PHE A 166 1.73 -7.13 3.83
N LEU A 167 1.62 -7.38 5.15
CA LEU A 167 2.36 -6.64 6.18
C LEU A 167 3.88 -6.78 5.97
N LEU A 168 4.39 -7.99 5.75
CA LEU A 168 5.81 -8.23 5.46
C LEU A 168 6.28 -7.55 4.17
N LEU A 169 5.47 -7.59 3.09
CA LEU A 169 5.78 -6.91 1.83
C LEU A 169 5.74 -5.38 1.97
N PHE A 170 4.81 -4.82 2.75
CA PHE A 170 4.76 -3.38 3.02
C PHE A 170 5.89 -2.89 3.92
N LEU A 171 6.31 -3.68 4.92
CA LEU A 171 7.50 -3.40 5.74
C LEU A 171 8.78 -3.43 4.90
N ASN A 172 8.93 -4.41 4.00
CA ASN A 172 10.02 -4.46 3.03
C ASN A 172 10.01 -3.22 2.11
N PHE A 173 8.84 -2.89 1.53
CA PHE A 173 8.67 -1.70 0.70
C PHE A 173 9.06 -0.42 1.46
N TRP A 174 8.61 -0.25 2.70
CA TRP A 174 8.92 0.91 3.54
C TRP A 174 10.43 1.06 3.77
N TYR A 175 11.10 -0.04 4.15
CA TYR A 175 12.55 -0.09 4.36
C TYR A 175 13.33 0.30 3.09
N HIS A 176 12.94 -0.23 1.92
CA HIS A 176 13.59 0.11 0.66
C HIS A 176 13.24 1.53 0.14
N ALA A 177 12.02 2.02 0.37
CA ALA A 177 11.54 3.31 -0.11
C ALA A 177 12.06 4.50 0.71
N TYR A 178 12.06 4.36 2.04
CA TYR A 178 12.36 5.45 2.97
C TYR A 178 13.67 5.24 3.71
N THR A 179 13.91 4.10 4.35
CA THR A 179 15.14 3.87 5.13
C THR A 179 16.38 3.80 4.24
N LYS A 180 16.28 3.13 3.08
CA LYS A 180 17.30 3.14 2.02
C LYS A 180 17.09 4.24 0.97
N GLY A 181 16.19 5.20 1.22
CA GLY A 181 15.98 6.42 0.43
C GLY A 181 15.50 6.28 -1.02
N LYS A 182 15.40 5.06 -1.58
CA LYS A 182 15.28 4.83 -3.03
C LYS A 182 14.01 5.40 -3.68
N ARG A 183 12.99 5.80 -2.89
CA ARG A 183 11.68 6.27 -3.42
C ARG A 183 11.14 7.51 -2.70
N LEU A 184 12.02 8.36 -2.17
CA LEU A 184 11.66 9.61 -1.48
C LEU A 184 10.75 10.54 -2.33
N PRO A 185 9.88 11.35 -1.71
CA PRO A 185 9.16 12.43 -2.40
C PRO A 185 10.12 13.42 -3.07
N LYS A 186 9.77 13.92 -4.26
CA LYS A 186 10.62 14.84 -5.05
C LYS A 186 11.13 16.05 -4.25
N VAL A 187 10.31 16.59 -3.33
CA VAL A 187 10.67 17.72 -2.46
C VAL A 187 11.78 17.36 -1.46
N LEU A 188 11.74 16.14 -0.89
CA LEU A 188 12.81 15.65 -0.01
C LEU A 188 14.05 15.24 -0.82
N GLN A 189 13.85 14.68 -2.03
CA GLN A 189 14.95 14.40 -2.94
C GLN A 189 15.70 15.70 -3.30
N ALA A 190 15.00 16.79 -3.66
CA ALA A 190 15.63 18.10 -3.89
C ALA A 190 16.43 18.59 -2.67
N LYS A 191 15.90 18.48 -1.44
CA LYS A 191 16.66 18.79 -0.21
C LYS A 191 17.88 17.88 0.01
N THR A 192 17.84 16.63 -0.44
CA THR A 192 18.96 15.68 -0.29
C THR A 192 20.11 16.02 -1.26
N TRP A 193 19.78 16.52 -2.46
CA TRP A 193 20.77 16.91 -3.47
C TRP A 193 21.27 18.35 -3.27
N ALA A 194 20.56 19.16 -2.48
CA ALA A 194 20.99 20.51 -2.05
C ALA A 194 22.03 20.51 -0.93
N HIS A 195 22.39 19.35 -0.36
CA HIS A 195 23.55 19.18 0.51
C HIS A 195 24.63 18.35 -0.19
N PRO A 196 25.60 18.98 -0.87
CA PRO A 196 26.89 18.36 -1.14
C PRO A 196 27.48 17.91 0.20
N TYR A 197 27.82 16.63 0.31
CA TYR A 197 28.48 16.08 1.50
C TYR A 197 29.89 16.66 1.58
N ASN A 198 30.09 17.63 2.47
CA ASN A 198 31.36 18.32 2.67
C ASN A 198 32.37 17.37 3.33
N LYS A 199 32.92 16.46 2.53
CA LYS A 199 33.98 15.53 2.93
C LYS A 199 35.29 16.31 2.93
N THR A 200 35.60 16.93 4.07
CA THR A 200 36.85 17.67 4.28
C THR A 200 38.03 16.72 4.13
N ASN A 201 38.72 16.78 3.00
CA ASN A 201 40.02 16.13 2.84
C ASN A 201 41.00 16.72 3.86
N GLY A 202 41.71 15.87 4.59
CA GLY A 202 42.90 16.30 5.31
C GLY A 202 43.97 16.72 4.32
N GLN A 203 44.54 17.92 4.50
CA GLN A 203 45.68 18.38 3.72
C GLN A 203 46.98 17.72 4.18
N ASN A 204 47.83 17.39 3.22
CA ASN A 204 49.23 17.85 3.09
C ASN A 204 49.69 17.36 1.70
N ASN A 205 50.05 18.23 0.75
CA ASN A 205 51.34 18.92 0.61
C ASN A 205 52.48 17.88 0.43
N SER A 206 53.25 17.82 -0.67
CA SER A 206 53.41 18.72 -1.84
C SER A 206 53.91 17.88 -3.08
N GLU A 207 54.51 18.35 -4.20
CA GLU A 207 55.05 19.66 -4.64
C GLU A 207 55.16 19.82 -6.19
N ILE A 208 54.67 20.96 -6.72
CA ILE A 208 55.24 21.88 -7.75
C ILE A 208 55.91 21.37 -9.08
N THR A 209 55.56 22.07 -10.19
CA THR A 209 56.20 22.22 -11.54
C THR A 209 56.17 21.13 -12.64
N ASN A 210 55.52 21.50 -13.75
CA ASN A 210 55.99 21.58 -15.15
C ASN A 210 56.98 20.54 -15.76
N GLY A 211 56.52 19.85 -16.82
CA GLY A 211 56.89 20.24 -18.20
C GLY A 211 57.97 19.43 -18.96
N ASN A 212 57.62 19.01 -20.18
CA ASN A 212 58.47 18.50 -21.28
C ASN A 212 59.28 17.21 -21.04
N GLY A 213 59.79 16.63 -22.14
CA GLY A 213 60.90 15.66 -22.12
C GLY A 213 60.61 14.30 -22.78
N PHE A 214 61.37 13.97 -23.82
CA PHE A 214 61.44 12.64 -24.44
C PHE A 214 62.81 12.01 -24.14
N HIS A 215 62.94 10.69 -24.36
CA HIS A 215 64.19 9.92 -24.50
C HIS A 215 65.15 9.73 -23.30
N HIS A 216 65.11 8.50 -22.75
CA HIS A 216 66.14 7.43 -22.83
C HIS A 216 67.66 7.75 -22.94
N ASP A 217 68.46 6.86 -22.30
CA ASP A 217 69.93 6.68 -22.41
C ASP A 217 70.82 7.82 -21.84
N LYS A 218 72.06 7.59 -21.36
CA LYS A 218 72.76 6.43 -20.73
C LYS A 218 74.06 6.96 -20.05
N ASN A 219 74.88 6.05 -19.50
CA ASN A 219 76.28 6.24 -19.02
C ASN A 219 77.09 7.25 -19.88
N GLU A 220 78.10 7.97 -19.35
CA GLU A 220 79.06 7.64 -18.26
C GLU A 220 79.29 8.79 -17.26
#